data_AF-A0A947H853-F1
#
_entry.id   AF-A0A947H853-F1
#
_cell.length_a   1.000
_cell.length_b   1.000
_cell.length_c   1.000
_cell.angle_alpha   90.00
_cell.angle_beta   90.00
_cell.angle_gamma   90.00
#
_symmetry.space_group_name_H-M   'P 1'
#
loop_
_entity.id
_entity.type
_entity.pdbx_description
1 polymer ?
#
loop_
_entity_poly.entity_id
_entity_poly.type
_entity_poly.pdbx_seq_one_letter_code
_entity_poly.pdbx_strand_id
1 'polypeptide(L)'
;MLTAELKLTDSLFDEVEAKLEGLVTAYRTTELPKASLDPGVLKQLNKDQTFLKKTCDSLRAQLSQLDISHQHETTRLHLNFDLLLQRLAHFDEALRISEVIKALNNRLKDEIAEIREASIALSKQILPYNLPKFEAGLEMFMDRCDQVADQLDALENQSQDITPLMPLYEQWMFLVEQFGEILDERTEILCPKEVQPA
;
A
#
# COMPACT_ATOMS: atom_id res chain seq x y z
N MET A 1 -4.21 -20.18 52.19
CA MET A 1 -3.43 -19.94 50.96
C MET A 1 -4.27 -20.24 49.72
N LEU A 2 -4.86 -21.43 49.58
CA LEU A 2 -5.77 -21.78 48.48
C LEU A 2 -6.90 -20.77 48.18
N THR A 3 -7.51 -20.16 49.20
CA THR A 3 -8.61 -19.20 49.03
C THR A 3 -8.18 -17.82 48.52
N ALA A 4 -6.90 -17.45 48.64
CA ALA A 4 -6.39 -16.19 48.15
C ALA A 4 -5.96 -16.30 46.67
N GLU A 5 -5.37 -17.43 46.30
CA GLU A 5 -5.01 -17.74 44.91
C GLU A 5 -6.25 -17.88 44.02
N LEU A 6 -7.31 -18.56 44.49
CA LEU A 6 -8.59 -18.68 43.79
C LEU A 6 -9.28 -17.33 43.53
N LYS A 7 -9.27 -16.41 44.51
CA LYS A 7 -9.85 -15.08 44.32
C LYS A 7 -9.07 -14.23 43.31
N LEU A 8 -7.76 -14.47 43.19
CA LEU A 8 -6.90 -13.72 42.29
C LEU A 8 -7.09 -14.19 40.84
N THR A 9 -7.29 -15.50 40.63
CA THR A 9 -7.60 -16.07 39.32
C THR A 9 -9.01 -15.74 38.84
N ASP A 10 -10.01 -15.76 39.73
CA ASP A 10 -11.37 -15.31 39.42
C ASP A 10 -11.37 -13.84 38.94
N SER A 11 -10.68 -12.95 39.67
CA SER A 11 -10.59 -11.54 39.31
C SER A 11 -9.86 -11.30 37.99
N LEU A 12 -8.85 -12.12 37.68
CA LEU A 12 -8.13 -12.04 36.40
C LEU A 12 -9.02 -12.50 35.24
N PHE A 13 -9.81 -13.55 35.44
CA PHE A 13 -10.75 -14.05 34.45
C PHE A 13 -11.78 -12.98 34.08
N ASP A 14 -12.43 -12.37 35.09
CA ASP A 14 -13.43 -11.32 34.87
C ASP A 14 -12.84 -10.08 34.16
N GLU A 15 -11.60 -9.70 34.49
CA GLU A 15 -10.90 -8.58 33.83
C GLU A 15 -10.62 -8.88 32.36
N VAL A 16 -10.09 -10.07 32.06
CA VAL A 16 -9.78 -10.50 30.69
C VAL A 16 -11.05 -10.59 29.85
N GLU A 17 -12.12 -11.15 30.43
CA GLU A 17 -13.43 -11.27 29.79
C GLU A 17 -14.02 -9.91 29.44
N ALA A 18 -14.12 -9.01 30.42
CA ALA A 18 -14.65 -7.67 30.21
C ALA A 18 -13.85 -6.88 29.16
N LYS A 19 -12.52 -7.04 29.18
CA LYS A 19 -11.62 -6.37 28.22
C LYS A 19 -11.78 -6.93 26.81
N LEU A 20 -11.86 -8.25 26.66
CA LEU A 20 -12.09 -8.89 25.36
C LEU A 20 -13.46 -8.52 24.79
N GLU A 21 -14.53 -8.62 25.58
CA GLU A 21 -15.89 -8.28 25.13
C GLU A 21 -15.99 -6.80 24.75
N GLY A 22 -15.40 -5.90 25.54
CA GLY A 22 -15.37 -4.47 25.25
C GLY A 22 -14.65 -4.14 23.93
N LEU A 23 -13.48 -4.74 23.70
CA LEU A 23 -12.72 -4.52 22.46
C LEU A 23 -13.39 -5.14 21.25
N VAL A 24 -13.89 -6.38 21.35
CA VAL A 24 -14.60 -7.05 20.26
C VAL A 24 -15.85 -6.25 19.88
N THR A 25 -16.60 -5.74 20.86
CA THR A 25 -17.78 -4.91 20.62
C THR A 25 -17.40 -3.60 19.92
N ALA A 26 -16.34 -2.92 20.38
CA ALA A 26 -15.86 -1.70 19.76
C ALA A 26 -15.40 -1.91 18.30
N TYR A 27 -14.71 -3.01 18.01
CA TYR A 27 -14.21 -3.30 16.66
C TYR A 27 -15.26 -3.90 15.72
N ARG A 28 -16.33 -4.49 16.23
CA ARG A 28 -17.46 -4.96 15.41
C ARG A 28 -18.25 -3.81 14.79
N THR A 29 -18.35 -2.67 15.50
CA THR A 29 -19.08 -1.49 15.02
C THR A 29 -18.21 -0.55 14.19
N THR A 30 -16.89 -0.73 14.23
CA THR A 30 -15.93 0.11 13.50
C THR A 30 -15.62 -0.46 12.13
N GLU A 31 -15.69 0.37 11.09
CA GLU A 31 -15.30 -0.01 9.72
C GLU A 31 -13.90 -0.61 9.67
N LEU A 32 -13.68 -1.57 8.76
CA LEU A 32 -12.36 -2.16 8.58
C LEU A 32 -11.33 -1.11 8.19
N PRO A 33 -10.08 -1.20 8.71
CA PRO A 33 -9.03 -0.30 8.30
C PRO A 33 -8.78 -0.43 6.80
N LYS A 34 -8.67 0.70 6.11
CA LYS A 34 -8.39 0.79 4.67
C LYS A 34 -7.01 1.39 4.45
N ALA A 35 -6.35 0.98 3.39
CA ALA A 35 -5.10 1.60 2.98
C ALA A 35 -5.32 3.07 2.60
N SER A 36 -4.32 3.91 2.81
CA SER A 36 -4.42 5.34 2.50
C SER A 36 -3.06 5.95 2.22
N LEU A 37 -3.04 7.01 1.40
CA LEU A 37 -1.87 7.87 1.23
C LEU A 37 -1.85 9.06 2.20
N ASP A 38 -2.96 9.35 2.88
CA ASP A 38 -3.07 10.51 3.77
C ASP A 38 -2.16 10.31 5.01
N PRO A 39 -1.17 11.20 5.25
CA PRO A 39 -0.31 11.12 6.42
C PRO A 39 -1.05 11.10 7.75
N GLY A 40 -2.19 11.80 7.85
CA GLY A 40 -3.05 11.81 9.04
C GLY A 40 -3.69 10.46 9.29
N VAL A 41 -4.25 9.83 8.25
CA VAL A 41 -4.84 8.49 8.32
C VAL A 41 -3.78 7.45 8.65
N LEU A 42 -2.59 7.52 8.03
CA LEU A 42 -1.48 6.60 8.30
C LEU A 42 -0.96 6.69 9.73
N LYS A 43 -0.87 7.90 10.28
CA LYS A 43 -0.48 8.10 11.68
C LYS A 43 -1.50 7.47 12.62
N GLN A 44 -2.78 7.60 12.31
CA GLN A 44 -3.86 7.01 13.10
C GLN A 44 -3.87 5.49 12.99
N LEU A 45 -3.77 4.92 11.78
CA LEU A 45 -3.65 3.48 11.54
C LEU A 45 -2.48 2.86 12.32
N ASN A 46 -1.30 3.48 12.26
CA ASN A 46 -0.13 3.00 13.01
C ASN A 46 -0.35 3.05 14.53
N LYS A 47 -0.99 4.12 15.03
CA LYS A 47 -1.30 4.26 16.45
C LYS A 47 -2.26 3.16 16.91
N ASP A 48 -3.32 2.91 16.14
CA ASP A 48 -4.33 1.91 16.45
C ASP A 48 -3.79 0.49 16.34
N GLN A 49 -2.97 0.21 15.30
CA GLN A 49 -2.25 -1.05 15.16
C GLN A 49 -1.32 -1.29 16.36
N THR A 50 -0.53 -0.28 16.75
CA THR A 50 0.41 -0.41 17.87
C THR A 50 -0.33 -0.65 19.19
N PHE A 51 -1.45 0.05 19.40
CA PHE A 51 -2.30 -0.13 20.55
C PHE A 51 -2.90 -1.54 20.60
N LEU A 52 -3.49 -2.00 19.49
CA LEU A 52 -4.11 -3.31 19.41
C LEU A 52 -3.08 -4.43 19.57
N LYS A 53 -1.89 -4.29 18.97
CA LYS A 53 -0.78 -5.24 19.10
C LYS A 53 -0.34 -5.40 20.55
N LYS A 54 -0.04 -4.29 21.24
CA LYS A 54 0.33 -4.31 22.67
C LYS A 54 -0.77 -4.94 23.53
N THR A 55 -2.02 -4.65 23.19
CA THR A 55 -3.17 -5.22 23.89
C THR A 55 -3.28 -6.72 23.66
N CYS A 56 -3.08 -7.19 22.43
CA CYS A 56 -3.09 -8.61 22.10
C CYS A 56 -1.93 -9.36 22.77
N ASP A 57 -0.74 -8.78 22.81
CA ASP A 57 0.42 -9.36 23.50
C ASP A 57 0.17 -9.50 25.00
N SER A 58 -0.43 -8.47 25.62
CA SER A 58 -0.84 -8.51 27.03
C SER A 58 -1.93 -9.56 27.30
N LEU A 59 -2.97 -9.61 26.45
CA LEU A 59 -4.08 -10.57 26.60
C LEU A 59 -3.61 -12.00 26.40
N ARG A 60 -2.69 -12.24 25.45
CA ARG A 60 -2.09 -13.56 25.24
C ARG A 60 -1.37 -14.07 26.49
N ALA A 61 -0.60 -13.20 27.15
CA ALA A 61 0.07 -13.55 28.40
C ALA A 61 -0.92 -13.88 29.52
N GLN A 62 -2.00 -13.11 29.64
CA GLN A 62 -3.06 -13.32 30.63
C GLN A 62 -3.86 -14.61 30.36
N LEU A 63 -4.24 -14.87 29.11
CA LEU A 63 -4.92 -16.11 28.71
C LEU A 63 -4.05 -17.33 28.98
N SER A 64 -2.74 -17.26 28.67
CA SER A 64 -1.81 -18.36 28.95
C SER A 64 -1.73 -18.67 30.46
N GLN A 65 -1.81 -17.65 31.32
CA GLN A 65 -1.84 -17.85 32.78
C GLN A 65 -3.15 -18.51 33.25
N LEU A 66 -4.29 -18.11 32.67
CA LEU A 66 -5.59 -18.72 32.95
C LEU A 66 -5.67 -20.17 32.45
N ASP A 67 -5.07 -20.48 31.30
CA ASP A 67 -5.04 -21.83 30.74
C ASP A 67 -4.20 -22.77 31.62
N ILE A 68 -3.07 -22.30 32.15
CA ILE A 68 -2.20 -23.07 33.05
C ILE A 68 -2.90 -23.40 34.37
N SER A 69 -3.75 -22.50 34.88
CA SER A 69 -4.44 -22.73 36.15
C SER A 69 -5.49 -23.84 36.05
N HIS A 70 -6.01 -24.12 34.84
CA HIS A 70 -7.10 -25.06 34.57
C HIS A 70 -8.36 -24.85 35.44
N GLN A 71 -8.51 -23.67 36.04
CA GLN A 71 -9.61 -23.34 36.94
C GLN A 71 -10.86 -22.84 36.21
N HIS A 72 -10.71 -22.36 34.97
CA HIS A 72 -11.79 -21.77 34.17
C HIS A 72 -11.87 -22.37 32.78
N GLU A 73 -13.06 -22.37 32.19
CA GLU A 73 -13.25 -22.66 30.77
C GLU A 73 -12.94 -21.40 29.93
N THR A 74 -11.81 -21.41 29.22
CA THR A 74 -11.31 -20.25 28.46
C THR A 74 -11.69 -20.25 26.98
N THR A 75 -12.43 -21.26 26.49
CA THR A 75 -12.79 -21.43 25.08
C THR A 75 -13.39 -20.17 24.45
N ARG A 76 -14.32 -19.52 25.15
CA ARG A 76 -14.98 -18.29 24.67
C ARG A 76 -14.02 -17.10 24.60
N LEU A 77 -13.08 -17.02 25.55
CA LEU A 77 -12.07 -15.98 25.57
C LEU A 77 -11.10 -16.13 24.40
N HIS A 78 -10.69 -17.35 24.07
CA HIS A 78 -9.87 -17.64 22.89
C HIS A 78 -10.58 -17.28 21.58
N LEU A 79 -11.87 -17.61 21.44
CA LEU A 79 -12.65 -17.21 20.26
C LEU A 79 -12.72 -15.68 20.10
N ASN A 80 -12.94 -14.94 21.20
CA ASN A 80 -12.96 -13.47 21.16
C ASN A 80 -11.56 -12.90 20.88
N PHE A 81 -10.52 -13.53 21.41
CA PHE A 81 -9.14 -13.14 21.14
C PHE A 81 -8.76 -13.34 19.66
N ASP A 82 -9.21 -14.43 19.03
CA ASP A 82 -8.98 -14.67 17.60
C ASP A 82 -9.61 -13.59 16.72
N LEU A 83 -10.78 -13.06 17.08
CA LEU A 83 -11.38 -11.92 16.37
C LEU A 83 -10.50 -10.66 16.45
N LEU A 84 -9.85 -10.42 17.59
CA LEU A 84 -8.91 -9.31 17.73
C LEU A 84 -7.63 -9.54 16.92
N LEU A 85 -7.14 -10.78 16.83
CA LEU A 85 -6.01 -11.13 15.98
C LEU A 85 -6.33 -10.94 14.49
N GLN A 86 -7.52 -11.34 14.04
CA GLN A 86 -7.99 -11.06 12.68
C GLN A 86 -8.05 -9.56 12.41
N ARG A 87 -8.55 -8.78 13.38
CA ARG A 87 -8.57 -7.32 13.28
C ARG A 87 -7.16 -6.73 13.19
N LEU A 88 -6.21 -7.24 13.97
CA LEU A 88 -4.82 -6.83 13.90
C LEU A 88 -4.21 -7.13 12.52
N ALA A 89 -4.49 -8.31 11.96
CA ALA A 89 -4.05 -8.67 10.61
C ALA A 89 -4.60 -7.71 9.54
N HIS A 90 -5.85 -7.24 9.67
CA HIS A 90 -6.39 -6.21 8.79
C HIS A 90 -5.65 -4.87 8.90
N PHE A 91 -5.23 -4.46 10.10
CA PHE A 91 -4.41 -3.27 10.26
C PHE A 91 -3.02 -3.43 9.62
N ASP A 92 -2.37 -4.57 9.84
CA ASP A 92 -1.07 -4.88 9.26
C ASP A 92 -1.14 -4.86 7.72
N GLU A 93 -2.20 -5.44 7.15
CA GLU A 93 -2.41 -5.44 5.70
C GLU A 93 -2.70 -4.04 5.15
N ALA A 94 -3.56 -3.25 5.83
CA ALA A 94 -3.83 -1.88 5.43
C ALA A 94 -2.56 -1.01 5.42
N LEU A 95 -1.67 -1.18 6.40
CA LEU A 95 -0.38 -0.49 6.46
C LEU A 95 0.55 -0.96 5.34
N ARG A 96 0.66 -2.28 5.12
CA ARG A 96 1.47 -2.86 4.04
C ARG A 96 1.04 -2.34 2.67
N ILE A 97 -0.25 -2.35 2.37
CA ILE A 97 -0.78 -1.83 1.11
C ILE A 97 -0.52 -0.32 1.00
N SER A 98 -0.66 0.43 2.09
CA SER A 98 -0.37 1.87 2.08
C SER A 98 1.09 2.17 1.71
N GLU A 99 2.04 1.33 2.13
CA GLU A 99 3.44 1.44 1.73
C GLU A 99 3.62 1.16 0.23
N VAL A 100 2.92 0.17 -0.32
CA VAL A 100 2.91 -0.12 -1.76
C VAL A 100 2.37 1.07 -2.56
N ILE A 101 1.21 1.61 -2.17
CA ILE A 101 0.61 2.77 -2.84
C ILE A 101 1.55 3.98 -2.74
N LYS A 102 2.21 4.19 -1.59
CA LYS A 102 3.19 5.27 -1.41
C LYS A 102 4.41 5.10 -2.31
N ALA A 103 4.94 3.89 -2.43
CA ALA A 103 6.06 3.60 -3.31
C ALA A 103 5.68 3.87 -4.78
N LEU A 104 4.49 3.45 -5.20
CA LEU A 104 3.98 3.69 -6.55
C LEU A 104 3.78 5.18 -6.83
N ASN A 105 3.21 5.93 -5.89
CA ASN A 105 3.08 7.39 -5.98
C ASN A 105 4.43 8.10 -6.14
N ASN A 106 5.47 7.64 -5.45
CA ASN A 106 6.81 8.21 -5.59
C ASN A 106 7.43 7.83 -6.94
N ARG A 107 7.32 6.55 -7.34
CA ARG A 107 7.76 6.08 -8.66
C ARG A 107 7.15 6.93 -9.77
N LEU A 108 5.83 7.14 -9.75
CA LEU A 108 5.15 7.99 -10.74
C LEU A 108 5.74 9.41 -10.82
N LYS A 109 6.07 10.02 -9.68
CA LYS A 109 6.70 11.35 -9.68
C LYS A 109 8.11 11.32 -10.27
N ASP A 110 8.86 10.27 -9.98
CA ASP A 110 10.22 10.08 -10.51
C ASP A 110 10.17 9.85 -12.03
N GLU A 111 9.25 9.03 -12.53
CA GLU A 111 9.06 8.79 -13.96
C GLU A 111 8.62 10.07 -14.69
N ILE A 112 7.73 10.88 -14.10
CA ILE A 112 7.34 12.20 -14.62
C ILE A 112 8.54 13.15 -14.68
N ALA A 113 9.45 13.10 -13.70
CA ALA A 113 10.65 13.91 -13.73
C ALA A 113 11.62 13.44 -14.82
N GLU A 114 11.82 12.12 -14.94
CA GLU A 114 12.70 11.49 -15.93
C GLU A 114 12.26 11.81 -17.37
N ILE A 115 10.97 11.65 -17.70
CA ILE A 115 10.46 11.97 -19.04
C ILE A 115 10.60 13.47 -19.35
N ARG A 116 10.40 14.36 -18.37
CA ARG A 116 10.59 15.80 -18.57
C ARG A 116 12.05 16.13 -18.86
N GLU A 117 12.99 15.51 -18.15
CA GLU A 117 14.41 15.67 -18.42
C GLU A 117 14.79 15.14 -19.81
N ALA A 118 14.24 13.99 -20.21
CA ALA A 118 14.43 13.42 -21.54
C ALA A 118 13.88 14.35 -22.64
N SER A 119 12.67 14.89 -22.48
CA SER A 119 12.06 15.85 -23.41
C SER A 119 12.90 17.13 -23.56
N ILE A 120 13.46 17.63 -22.46
CA ILE A 120 14.38 18.78 -22.48
C ILE A 120 15.67 18.42 -23.23
N ALA A 121 16.22 17.22 -23.00
CA ALA A 121 17.42 16.76 -23.67
C ALA A 121 17.21 16.60 -25.18
N LEU A 122 16.09 15.99 -25.60
CA LEU A 122 15.69 15.86 -27.00
C LEU A 122 15.57 17.22 -27.69
N SER A 123 14.98 18.20 -27.01
CA SER A 123 14.85 19.56 -27.51
C SER A 123 16.19 20.29 -27.70
N LYS A 124 17.22 19.93 -26.92
CA LYS A 124 18.55 20.57 -26.94
C LYS A 124 19.57 19.85 -27.84
N GLN A 125 19.48 18.54 -27.97
CA GLN A 125 20.49 17.69 -28.63
C GLN A 125 19.97 17.12 -29.95
N ILE A 126 19.63 18.02 -30.89
CA ILE A 126 19.11 17.67 -32.21
C ILE A 126 20.26 17.21 -33.12
N LEU A 127 20.68 15.96 -32.95
CA LEU A 127 21.72 15.33 -33.77
C LEU A 127 21.28 13.92 -34.19
N PRO A 128 21.40 13.55 -35.49
CA PRO A 128 20.90 12.27 -35.99
C PRO A 128 21.40 11.04 -35.22
N TYR A 129 22.65 11.06 -34.74
CA TYR A 129 23.25 9.93 -34.02
C TYR A 129 22.68 9.70 -32.61
N ASN A 130 21.95 10.67 -32.06
CA ASN A 130 21.30 10.53 -30.76
C ASN A 130 19.85 10.01 -30.87
N LEU A 131 19.23 10.04 -32.06
CA LEU A 131 17.86 9.58 -32.27
C LEU A 131 17.64 8.14 -31.78
N PRO A 132 18.51 7.15 -32.09
CA PRO A 132 18.30 5.78 -31.60
C PRO A 132 18.31 5.65 -30.07
N LYS A 133 19.00 6.56 -29.36
CA LYS A 133 18.99 6.58 -27.89
C LYS A 133 17.67 7.09 -27.34
N PHE A 134 17.08 8.07 -28.00
CA PHE A 134 15.77 8.59 -27.62
C PHE A 134 14.65 7.62 -27.98
N GLU A 135 14.76 6.90 -29.10
CA GLU A 135 13.83 5.81 -29.48
C GLU A 135 13.86 4.68 -28.44
N ALA A 136 15.04 4.20 -28.06
CA ALA A 136 15.17 3.22 -26.99
C ALA A 136 14.66 3.75 -25.62
N GLY A 137 14.83 5.05 -25.37
CA GLY A 137 14.28 5.71 -24.19
C GLY A 137 12.74 5.71 -24.20
N LEU A 138 12.12 6.02 -25.35
CA LEU A 138 10.67 5.97 -25.52
C LEU A 138 10.12 4.56 -25.30
N GLU A 139 10.75 3.54 -25.89
CA GLU A 139 10.37 2.12 -25.68
C GLU A 139 10.42 1.76 -24.19
N MET A 140 11.50 2.16 -23.50
CA MET A 140 11.62 1.94 -22.06
C MET A 140 10.51 2.65 -21.26
N PHE A 141 10.10 3.87 -21.64
CA PHE A 141 9.00 4.56 -20.96
C PHE A 141 7.67 3.85 -21.19
N MET A 142 7.39 3.38 -22.42
CA MET A 142 6.18 2.62 -22.73
C MET A 142 6.12 1.30 -21.94
N ASP A 143 7.22 0.54 -21.89
CA ASP A 143 7.30 -0.69 -21.10
C ASP A 143 7.02 -0.44 -19.60
N ARG A 144 7.48 0.70 -19.08
CA ARG A 144 7.23 1.07 -17.68
C ARG A 144 5.79 1.53 -17.46
N CYS A 145 5.15 2.18 -18.44
CA CYS A 145 3.71 2.50 -18.38
C CYS A 145 2.90 1.23 -18.23
N ASP A 146 3.17 0.20 -19.05
CA ASP A 146 2.49 -1.10 -18.98
C ASP A 146 2.68 -1.75 -17.60
N GLN A 147 3.91 -1.75 -17.06
CA GLN A 147 4.18 -2.28 -15.73
C GLN A 147 3.41 -1.55 -14.61
N VAL A 148 3.22 -0.24 -14.74
CA VAL A 148 2.45 0.54 -13.75
C VAL A 148 0.96 0.30 -13.94
N ALA A 149 0.47 0.16 -15.17
CA ALA A 149 -0.91 -0.26 -15.45
C ALA A 149 -1.23 -1.60 -14.77
N ASP A 150 -0.36 -2.60 -14.95
CA ASP A 150 -0.50 -3.92 -14.31
C ASP A 150 -0.54 -3.81 -12.78
N GLN A 151 0.25 -2.91 -12.19
CA GLN A 151 0.27 -2.66 -10.74
C GLN A 151 -1.02 -1.98 -10.25
N LEU A 152 -1.56 -1.04 -11.02
CA LEU A 152 -2.83 -0.38 -10.71
C LEU A 152 -4.00 -1.37 -10.83
N ASP A 153 -4.04 -2.18 -11.87
CA ASP A 153 -5.03 -3.23 -12.06
C ASP A 153 -4.98 -4.26 -10.92
N ALA A 154 -3.78 -4.66 -10.49
CA ALA A 154 -3.62 -5.57 -9.36
C ALA A 154 -4.16 -4.97 -8.04
N LEU A 155 -4.00 -3.67 -7.83
CA LEU A 155 -4.54 -2.96 -6.65
C LEU A 155 -6.06 -2.81 -6.74
N GLU A 156 -6.60 -2.48 -7.90
CA GLU A 156 -8.04 -2.38 -8.13
C GLU A 156 -8.74 -3.73 -7.94
N ASN A 157 -8.14 -4.82 -8.46
CA ASN A 157 -8.62 -6.19 -8.24
C ASN A 157 -8.62 -6.59 -6.75
N GLN A 158 -7.79 -5.96 -5.92
CA GLN A 158 -7.78 -6.09 -4.46
C GLN A 158 -8.75 -5.13 -3.77
N SER A 159 -9.63 -4.46 -4.52
CA SER A 159 -10.58 -3.44 -4.04
C SER A 159 -9.91 -2.28 -3.30
N GLN A 160 -8.67 -1.94 -3.68
CA GLN A 160 -7.96 -0.79 -3.12
C GLN A 160 -8.31 0.47 -3.91
N ASP A 161 -8.33 1.61 -3.22
CA ASP A 161 -8.60 2.89 -3.86
C ASP A 161 -7.35 3.39 -4.60
N ILE A 162 -7.38 3.29 -5.93
CA ILE A 162 -6.33 3.79 -6.83
C ILE A 162 -6.60 5.22 -7.31
N THR A 163 -7.77 5.81 -7.01
CA THR A 163 -8.16 7.17 -7.41
C THR A 163 -7.07 8.21 -7.13
N PRO A 164 -6.36 8.18 -5.98
CA PRO A 164 -5.30 9.14 -5.72
C PRO A 164 -4.10 9.07 -6.67
N LEU A 165 -3.86 7.93 -7.33
CA LEU A 165 -2.73 7.70 -8.23
C LEU A 165 -3.04 8.08 -9.68
N MET A 166 -4.30 7.97 -10.09
CA MET A 166 -4.73 8.16 -11.48
C MET A 166 -4.27 9.49 -12.10
N PRO A 167 -4.39 10.66 -11.44
CA PRO A 167 -3.96 11.92 -12.03
C PRO A 167 -2.47 11.97 -12.38
N LEU A 168 -1.62 11.30 -11.58
CA LEU A 168 -0.18 11.22 -11.85
C LEU A 168 0.11 10.25 -13.00
N TYR A 169 -0.57 9.11 -13.03
CA TYR A 169 -0.42 8.14 -14.11
C TYR A 169 -0.86 8.71 -15.46
N GLU A 170 -2.03 9.36 -15.52
CA GLU A 170 -2.52 10.04 -16.73
C GLU A 170 -1.57 11.15 -17.18
N GLN A 171 -1.03 11.94 -16.23
CA GLN A 171 -0.03 12.95 -16.54
C GLN A 171 1.23 12.34 -17.15
N TRP A 172 1.70 11.21 -16.60
CA TRP A 172 2.88 10.55 -17.11
C TRP A 172 2.68 10.00 -18.51
N MET A 173 1.58 9.26 -18.75
CA MET A 173 1.22 8.78 -20.08
C MET A 173 1.19 9.91 -21.12
N PHE A 174 0.52 11.01 -20.79
CA PHE A 174 0.47 12.17 -21.67
C PHE A 174 1.87 12.72 -22.01
N LEU A 175 2.79 12.75 -21.05
CA LEU A 175 4.17 13.19 -21.29
C LEU A 175 4.95 12.21 -22.17
N VAL A 176 4.70 10.91 -22.03
CA VAL A 176 5.32 9.87 -22.88
C VAL A 176 4.80 10.00 -24.32
N GLU A 177 3.50 10.20 -24.51
CA GLU A 177 2.90 10.44 -25.83
C GLU A 177 3.49 11.69 -26.48
N GLN A 178 3.54 12.81 -25.75
CA GLN A 178 4.17 14.05 -26.24
C GLN A 178 5.65 13.86 -26.60
N PHE A 179 6.38 13.09 -25.80
CA PHE A 179 7.78 12.79 -26.09
C PHE A 179 7.92 12.00 -27.40
N GLY A 180 7.03 11.02 -27.62
CA GLY A 180 6.97 10.26 -28.87
C GLY A 180 6.65 11.14 -30.08
N GLU A 181 5.63 12.00 -29.99
CA GLU A 181 5.28 12.93 -31.07
C GLU A 181 6.46 13.85 -31.45
N ILE A 182 7.13 14.42 -30.45
CA ILE A 182 8.31 15.27 -30.69
C ILE A 182 9.43 14.45 -31.33
N LEU A 183 9.65 13.21 -30.88
CA LEU A 183 10.69 12.36 -31.44
C LEU A 183 10.42 12.02 -32.91
N ASP A 184 9.19 11.65 -33.25
CA ASP A 184 8.76 11.34 -34.61
C ASP A 184 8.97 12.54 -35.55
N GLU A 185 8.50 13.73 -35.15
CA GLU A 185 8.71 14.96 -35.91
C GLU A 185 10.21 15.22 -36.18
N ARG A 186 11.07 14.98 -35.18
CA ARG A 186 12.52 15.18 -35.31
C ARG A 186 13.16 14.14 -36.21
N THR A 187 12.71 12.89 -36.12
CA THR A 187 13.17 11.81 -37.00
C THR A 187 12.80 12.10 -38.45
N GLU A 188 11.60 12.61 -38.73
CA GLU A 188 11.19 13.01 -40.09
C GLU A 188 12.04 14.16 -40.64
N ILE A 189 12.37 15.16 -39.81
CA ILE A 189 13.21 16.31 -40.22
C ILE A 189 14.66 15.88 -40.51
N LEU A 190 15.24 15.02 -39.66
CA LEU A 190 16.66 14.66 -39.72
C LEU A 190 16.95 13.49 -40.67
N CYS A 191 15.97 12.63 -40.90
CA CYS A 191 16.04 11.48 -41.80
C CYS A 191 14.87 11.53 -42.80
N PRO A 192 14.79 12.54 -43.69
CA PRO A 192 13.71 12.62 -44.65
C PRO A 192 13.74 11.37 -45.53
N LYS A 193 12.64 10.59 -45.52
CA LYS A 193 12.49 9.43 -46.40
C LYS A 193 12.66 9.92 -47.84
N GLU A 194 13.65 9.38 -48.55
CA GLU A 194 13.88 9.71 -49.97
C GLU A 194 12.55 9.60 -50.73
N VAL A 195 12.12 10.72 -51.31
CA VAL A 195 11.00 10.75 -52.25
C VAL A 195 11.39 9.82 -53.40
N GLN A 196 10.74 8.66 -53.50
CA GLN A 196 10.93 7.76 -54.64
C GLN A 196 10.61 8.57 -55.91
N PRO A 197 11.56 8.74 -56.84
CA PRO A 197 11.28 9.39 -58.11
C PRO A 197 10.36 8.46 -58.91
N ALA A 198 9.19 9.01 -59.30
CA ALA A 198 8.28 8.40 -60.27
C ALA A 198 8.91 8.37 -61.67
#